data_AF-A0A2N0B779-F1
#
_entry.id   AF-A0A2N0B779-F1
#
_cell.length_a   1.000
_cell.length_b   1.000
_cell.length_c   1.000
_cell.angle_alpha   90.00
_cell.angle_beta   90.00
_cell.angle_gamma   90.00
#
_symmetry.space_group_name_H-M   'P 1'
#
loop_
_entity.id
_entity.type
_entity.pdbx_description
1 polymer ?
#
loop_
_entity_poly.entity_id
_entity_poly.type
_entity_poly.pdbx_seq_one_letter_code
_entity_poly.pdbx_strand_id
1 'polypeptide(L)'
;MLSTKTKLITAKLVALVLFLSVANCKKDSKDNNLALLAGLLLANQYEATVSFGGKLTQAGTYTKATGAGVYPANSNLKPAKIEITNPADGSTTSLLASASDFTVAFAPASGGNDDAGDYGLTIKLNSPTTTLTGKIYVIPDSVLAGACPALNSPCDVPANYSLEAGTFNLNVSVDSSNASALTQVTVSNYVGNDISAQVAGAVTAGNVSITRVLSTVKGVYSNPNPTIGENKCDGFGVSSPEVITGVLSTRTLGPSSLLQGTVSIPNGVTVTVPAGAVVFGDRGSSLFVLNGGNLVTQGTAVDPVCFTSSQAPGSRFPGDWGGIVMIGNGISTRGTAAQTEGSNPQLYGTAAGNNAGPGSGTFNYTIVEFAGNEVAPGDELNGISLYTVTNQTVFNYVQVHRGLDDSFEWWGGAFQGTHLLGTGGLDDDFDMDEGFQGTLTSLIGHKYPAACGGAVSTDPHGMEMDGSHSSGAAPVAPSQTSSPTVNKFTLIGQNIAGGVGQRYREGMQGNFSNGLIYGFAAGNIRCDNNTAGGSNTDPTVNATVFTEAAKTDPAAGSQCLTLNASKTLAALPIVSEGSVPESCGFGAKPDYTSVTAGRGAVPDATKWYDGWTVYRGR
;
A
#
# COMPACT_ATOMS: atom_id res chain seq x y z
N MET A 1 21.79 35.55 -12.54
CA MET A 1 20.59 36.07 -13.25
C MET A 1 19.45 35.04 -13.43
N LEU A 2 19.51 33.83 -12.84
CA LEU A 2 18.40 32.85 -12.89
C LEU A 2 17.45 32.88 -11.66
N SER A 3 17.78 33.61 -10.59
CA SER A 3 17.02 33.58 -9.32
C SER A 3 15.72 34.43 -9.33
N THR A 4 15.64 35.45 -10.19
CA THR A 4 14.48 36.36 -10.26
C THR A 4 13.36 35.90 -11.18
N LYS A 5 13.61 34.96 -12.11
CA LYS A 5 12.57 34.48 -13.05
C LYS A 5 11.64 33.45 -12.43
N THR A 6 12.10 32.60 -11.51
CA THR A 6 11.29 31.56 -10.89
C THR A 6 10.31 32.13 -9.86
N LYS A 7 10.75 33.10 -9.02
CA LYS A 7 9.86 33.80 -8.07
C LYS A 7 8.76 34.61 -8.77
N LEU A 8 9.03 35.15 -9.96
CA LEU A 8 8.05 35.90 -10.75
C LEU A 8 6.96 35.00 -11.35
N ILE A 9 7.25 33.73 -11.62
CA ILE A 9 6.29 32.76 -12.17
C ILE A 9 5.37 32.27 -11.05
N THR A 10 5.92 31.94 -9.87
CA THR A 10 5.13 31.51 -8.70
C THR A 10 4.19 32.61 -8.19
N ALA A 11 4.68 33.86 -8.10
CA ALA A 11 3.85 34.98 -7.65
C ALA A 11 2.76 35.36 -8.66
N LYS A 12 3.02 35.24 -9.97
CA LYS A 12 2.01 35.48 -11.01
C LYS A 12 0.97 34.37 -11.09
N LEU A 13 1.32 33.12 -10.76
CA LEU A 13 0.37 32.00 -10.71
C LEU A 13 -0.54 32.09 -9.48
N VAL A 14 0.01 32.44 -8.31
CA VAL A 14 -0.78 32.68 -7.08
C VAL A 14 -1.70 33.89 -7.25
N ALA A 15 -1.24 34.95 -7.91
CA ALA A 15 -2.08 36.11 -8.24
C ALA A 15 -3.20 35.77 -9.26
N LEU A 16 -2.95 34.86 -10.21
CA LEU A 16 -3.97 34.39 -11.15
C LEU A 16 -5.06 33.56 -10.45
N VAL A 17 -4.69 32.76 -9.46
CA VAL A 17 -5.63 31.98 -8.62
C VAL A 17 -6.46 32.90 -7.72
N LEU A 18 -5.87 33.96 -7.15
CA LEU A 18 -6.59 34.96 -6.35
C LEU A 18 -7.47 35.91 -7.17
N PHE A 19 -7.12 36.21 -8.42
CA PHE A 19 -7.95 37.06 -9.29
C PHE A 19 -9.19 36.35 -9.82
N LEU A 20 -9.17 35.03 -9.93
CA LEU A 20 -10.32 34.23 -10.41
C LEU A 20 -11.31 33.88 -9.29
N SER A 21 -10.93 33.98 -8.01
CA SER A 21 -11.83 33.76 -6.87
C SER A 21 -12.74 34.93 -6.52
N VAL A 22 -12.56 36.11 -7.15
CA VAL A 22 -13.36 37.32 -6.87
C VAL A 22 -14.22 37.79 -8.06
N ALA A 23 -14.22 37.07 -9.18
CA ALA A 23 -15.06 37.39 -10.34
C ALA A 23 -16.28 36.46 -10.40
N ASN A 24 -17.40 36.94 -9.85
CA ASN A 24 -18.78 36.47 -10.06
C ASN A 24 -19.10 35.00 -9.72
N CYS A 25 -19.32 34.74 -8.43
CA CYS A 25 -20.16 33.63 -8.01
C CYS A 25 -21.61 33.85 -8.46
N LYS A 26 -22.06 33.07 -9.44
CA LYS A 26 -23.48 32.72 -9.57
C LYS A 26 -23.78 31.51 -8.71
N LYS A 27 -24.83 31.66 -7.91
CA LYS A 27 -25.47 30.64 -7.08
C LYS A 27 -26.12 29.61 -8.01
N ASP A 28 -25.46 28.46 -8.18
CA ASP A 28 -25.96 27.14 -8.60
C ASP A 28 -24.95 26.38 -9.47
N SER A 29 -23.96 25.70 -8.87
CA SER A 29 -23.39 24.46 -9.41
C SER A 29 -22.58 23.72 -8.32
N LYS A 30 -22.68 22.40 -8.32
CA LYS A 30 -22.13 21.46 -7.33
C LYS A 30 -20.64 21.12 -7.55
N ASP A 31 -19.82 22.04 -8.05
CA ASP A 31 -18.47 21.68 -8.52
C ASP A 31 -17.37 22.43 -7.77
N ASN A 32 -16.94 21.87 -6.64
CA ASN A 32 -15.73 22.29 -5.92
C ASN A 32 -14.44 21.77 -6.59
N ASN A 33 -14.43 21.68 -7.92
CA ASN A 33 -13.33 21.09 -8.70
C ASN A 33 -12.00 21.84 -8.53
N LEU A 34 -12.03 23.14 -8.20
CA LEU A 34 -10.82 23.92 -7.92
C LEU A 34 -10.20 23.63 -6.56
N ALA A 35 -11.01 23.38 -5.52
CA ALA A 35 -10.50 23.04 -4.21
C ALA A 35 -9.89 21.63 -4.20
N LEU A 36 -10.48 20.71 -4.99
CA LEU A 36 -9.96 19.35 -5.18
C LEU A 36 -8.74 19.31 -6.09
N LEU A 37 -8.70 20.11 -7.16
CA LEU A 37 -7.50 20.26 -8.00
C LEU A 37 -6.34 20.86 -7.20
N ALA A 38 -6.61 21.85 -6.33
CA ALA A 38 -5.65 22.32 -5.35
C ALA A 38 -5.26 21.21 -4.35
N GLY A 39 -6.22 20.42 -3.87
CA GLY A 39 -5.98 19.26 -3.00
C GLY A 39 -5.07 18.19 -3.62
N LEU A 40 -5.27 17.86 -4.90
CA LEU A 40 -4.45 16.89 -5.66
C LEU A 40 -3.07 17.45 -6.03
N LEU A 41 -2.99 18.74 -6.39
CA LEU A 41 -1.70 19.42 -6.55
C LEU A 41 -0.93 19.48 -5.23
N LEU A 42 -1.59 19.68 -4.09
CA LEU A 42 -1.00 19.65 -2.75
C LEU A 42 -0.66 18.21 -2.29
N ALA A 43 -1.40 17.20 -2.76
CA ALA A 43 -1.11 15.79 -2.49
C ALA A 43 0.17 15.32 -3.21
N ASN A 44 0.41 15.80 -4.43
CA ASN A 44 1.56 15.45 -5.28
C ASN A 44 2.81 16.34 -5.08
N GLN A 45 2.82 17.25 -4.10
CA GLN A 45 4.02 17.99 -3.78
C GLN A 45 4.97 17.12 -2.96
N TYR A 46 6.27 17.22 -3.28
CA TYR A 46 7.32 16.63 -2.47
C TYR A 46 7.19 17.17 -1.03
N GLU A 47 7.03 16.27 -0.07
CA GLU A 47 7.05 16.58 1.35
C GLU A 47 7.97 15.56 2.02
N ALA A 48 8.95 16.02 2.80
CA ALA A 48 9.78 15.15 3.63
C ALA A 48 9.82 15.69 5.05
N THR A 49 9.66 14.81 6.03
CA THR A 49 9.92 15.13 7.43
C THR A 49 11.34 14.69 7.73
N VAL A 50 12.21 15.61 8.15
CA VAL A 50 13.56 15.31 8.60
C VAL A 50 13.69 15.61 10.08
N SER A 51 14.13 14.62 10.84
CA SER A 51 14.40 14.74 12.27
C SER A 51 15.91 14.70 12.53
N PHE A 52 16.43 15.75 13.14
CA PHE A 52 17.81 15.85 13.61
C PHE A 52 17.84 15.53 15.11
N GLY A 53 18.85 14.80 15.56
CA GLY A 53 19.21 14.75 16.97
C GLY A 53 20.70 14.97 17.13
N GLY A 54 21.09 15.57 18.25
CA GLY A 54 22.45 16.05 18.39
C GLY A 54 22.74 16.60 19.78
N LYS A 55 23.93 17.16 19.94
CA LYS A 55 24.36 17.84 21.16
C LYS A 55 24.70 19.30 20.86
N LEU A 56 24.26 20.19 21.73
CA LEU A 56 24.79 21.55 21.79
C LEU A 56 25.91 21.56 22.83
N THR A 57 27.14 21.74 22.36
CA THR A 57 28.35 21.86 23.20
C THR A 57 28.88 23.27 23.14
N GLN A 58 29.60 23.69 24.16
CA GLN A 58 30.31 24.96 24.15
C GLN A 58 31.80 24.73 24.34
N ALA A 59 32.60 25.34 23.46
CA ALA A 59 34.05 25.36 23.61
C ALA A 59 34.53 26.70 24.21
N GLY A 60 35.33 26.64 25.27
CA GLY A 60 36.14 27.76 25.79
C GLY A 60 35.53 28.64 26.89
N THR A 61 36.34 29.57 27.40
CA THR A 61 36.06 30.44 28.56
C THR A 61 35.39 31.75 28.13
N TYR A 62 34.21 32.08 28.68
CA TYR A 62 33.58 33.39 28.48
C TYR A 62 34.24 34.47 29.34
N THR A 63 34.61 35.60 28.75
CA THR A 63 35.02 36.81 29.49
C THR A 63 34.16 37.99 29.03
N LYS A 64 33.45 38.66 29.95
CA LYS A 64 32.57 39.80 29.62
C LYS A 64 33.30 41.14 29.77
N ALA A 65 32.92 42.11 28.92
CA ALA A 65 33.52 43.44 28.79
C ALA A 65 33.13 44.48 29.86
N THR A 66 32.27 44.17 30.82
CA THR A 66 31.92 45.09 31.92
C THR A 66 31.98 44.36 33.25
N GLY A 67 32.96 44.78 34.06
CA GLY A 67 33.34 44.14 35.31
C GLY A 67 32.36 44.31 36.47
N ALA A 68 32.73 43.63 37.55
CA ALA A 68 32.11 43.54 38.87
C ALA A 68 30.96 42.52 39.00
N GLY A 69 31.36 41.25 39.07
CA GLY A 69 30.55 40.12 39.50
C GLY A 69 31.34 38.83 39.28
N VAL A 70 32.25 38.50 40.20
CA VAL A 70 32.98 37.23 40.18
C VAL A 70 31.97 36.13 40.47
N TYR A 71 31.62 35.32 39.47
CA TYR A 71 30.93 34.06 39.72
C TYR A 71 31.96 33.06 40.25
N PRO A 72 31.63 32.28 41.30
CA PRO A 72 32.52 31.20 41.72
C PRO A 72 32.62 30.18 40.59
N ALA A 73 33.85 29.82 40.20
CA ALA A 73 34.35 28.43 40.08
C ALA A 73 33.49 27.29 39.51
N ASN A 74 32.25 27.48 39.06
CA ASN A 74 31.20 26.45 39.04
C ASN A 74 29.93 26.89 38.26
N SER A 75 29.92 28.04 37.58
CA SER A 75 28.72 28.53 36.89
C SER A 75 28.63 27.94 35.47
N ASN A 76 28.16 26.69 35.43
CA ASN A 76 27.80 25.95 34.23
C ASN A 76 26.85 26.77 33.34
N LEU A 77 26.93 26.50 32.05
CA LEU A 77 26.34 27.33 31.02
C LEU A 77 24.82 27.36 31.09
N LYS A 78 24.29 28.55 30.85
CA LYS A 78 22.86 28.81 30.83
C LYS A 78 22.27 28.06 29.63
N PRO A 79 21.09 27.45 29.77
CA PRO A 79 20.46 26.74 28.67
C PRO A 79 20.32 27.63 27.43
N ALA A 80 20.21 27.03 26.26
CA ALA A 80 19.98 27.73 25.00
C ALA A 80 18.77 27.15 24.26
N LYS A 81 18.08 28.02 23.51
CA LYS A 81 16.97 27.66 22.63
C LYS A 81 17.49 27.66 21.19
N ILE A 82 17.20 26.61 20.44
CA ILE A 82 17.50 26.56 19.01
C ILE A 82 16.19 26.76 18.23
N GLU A 83 16.21 27.68 17.28
CA GLU A 83 15.17 27.80 16.27
C GLU A 83 15.75 27.46 14.92
N ILE A 84 15.04 26.66 14.14
CA ILE A 84 15.38 26.46 12.74
C ILE A 84 14.19 26.87 11.90
N THR A 85 14.46 27.72 10.92
CA THR A 85 13.49 28.19 9.95
C THR A 85 13.79 27.54 8.60
N ASN A 86 12.74 27.00 7.98
CA ASN A 86 12.77 26.66 6.57
C ASN A 86 12.51 27.94 5.76
N PRO A 87 13.49 28.47 5.02
CA PRO A 87 13.33 29.73 4.31
C PRO A 87 12.41 29.62 3.08
N ALA A 88 12.03 28.39 2.66
CA ALA A 88 11.16 28.18 1.51
C ALA A 88 9.68 28.45 1.83
N ASP A 89 9.22 28.14 3.04
CA ASP A 89 7.82 28.32 3.47
C ASP A 89 7.66 29.15 4.75
N GLY A 90 8.75 29.54 5.40
CA GLY A 90 8.75 30.33 6.64
C GLY A 90 8.37 29.52 7.87
N SER A 91 8.16 28.21 7.75
CA SER A 91 7.88 27.34 8.90
C SER A 91 9.08 27.36 9.84
N THR A 92 8.80 27.53 11.14
CA THR A 92 9.83 27.62 12.17
C THR A 92 9.49 26.60 13.26
N THR A 93 10.38 25.62 13.44
CA THR A 93 10.34 24.74 14.60
C THR A 93 11.28 25.33 15.65
N SER A 94 10.74 25.57 16.85
CA SER A 94 11.54 26.00 18.00
C SER A 94 11.50 24.91 19.06
N LEU A 95 12.66 24.53 19.57
CA LEU A 95 12.77 23.68 20.75
C LEU A 95 13.45 24.45 21.86
N LEU A 96 12.83 24.42 23.04
CA LEU A 96 13.64 24.42 24.26
C LEU A 96 14.35 23.08 24.33
N ALA A 97 15.61 23.07 24.73
CA ALA A 97 16.16 21.87 25.36
C ALA A 97 15.34 21.62 26.64
N SER A 98 14.25 20.83 26.55
CA SER A 98 13.32 20.62 27.66
C SER A 98 13.85 19.56 28.63
N ALA A 99 13.78 19.91 29.91
CA ALA A 99 14.29 19.18 31.06
C ALA A 99 13.52 17.89 31.42
N SER A 100 13.58 16.86 30.59
CA SER A 100 13.19 15.49 30.99
C SER A 100 14.30 14.45 30.95
N ASP A 101 15.42 14.71 30.26
CA ASP A 101 16.62 13.85 30.29
C ASP A 101 17.91 14.62 30.65
N PHE A 102 17.77 15.78 31.30
CA PHE A 102 18.91 16.44 31.92
C PHE A 102 19.27 15.71 33.23
N THR A 103 19.93 14.55 33.10
CA THR A 103 20.81 14.12 34.18
C THR A 103 22.06 14.96 34.06
N VAL A 104 22.07 16.15 34.67
CA VAL A 104 23.33 16.83 34.97
C VAL A 104 24.03 15.95 35.98
N ALA A 105 24.94 15.11 35.51
CA ALA A 105 25.92 14.55 36.39
C ALA A 105 26.70 15.74 36.98
N PHE A 106 26.47 16.01 38.27
CA PHE A 106 27.38 16.79 39.09
C PHE A 106 28.72 16.04 39.12
N ALA A 107 29.59 16.29 38.15
CA ALA A 107 30.94 15.76 38.15
C ALA A 107 31.90 16.83 38.71
N PRO A 108 32.71 16.50 39.74
CA PRO A 108 33.67 17.44 40.29
C PRO A 108 34.78 17.76 39.29
N ALA A 109 35.31 18.99 39.42
CA ALA A 109 36.31 19.59 38.56
C ALA A 109 37.66 18.85 38.59
N SER A 110 37.87 17.90 37.68
CA SER A 110 39.20 17.49 37.23
C SER A 110 39.11 16.70 35.93
N GLY A 111 38.94 17.42 34.81
CA GLY A 111 38.83 16.88 33.45
C GLY A 111 37.98 17.85 32.63
N GLY A 112 38.40 18.22 31.42
CA GLY A 112 37.71 19.23 30.61
C GLY A 112 36.21 18.93 30.48
N ASN A 113 35.36 19.85 30.92
CA ASN A 113 33.91 19.72 30.87
C ASN A 113 33.38 20.47 29.64
N ASP A 114 33.08 19.75 28.57
CA ASP A 114 32.20 20.22 27.51
C ASP A 114 30.77 19.89 27.93
N ASP A 115 30.07 20.81 28.59
CA ASP A 115 28.65 20.65 28.92
C ASP A 115 27.86 20.50 27.61
N ALA A 116 27.12 19.40 27.46
CA ALA A 116 26.40 19.03 26.25
C ALA A 116 24.90 18.89 26.52
N GLY A 117 24.07 19.73 25.88
CA GLY A 117 22.61 19.57 25.88
C GLY A 117 22.15 18.76 24.68
N ASP A 118 21.47 17.63 24.89
CA ASP A 118 20.84 16.90 23.79
C ASP A 118 19.68 17.73 23.21
N TYR A 119 19.56 17.74 21.89
CA TYR A 119 18.41 18.31 21.19
C TYR A 119 17.84 17.31 20.19
N GLY A 120 16.53 17.43 19.95
CA GLY A 120 15.81 16.70 18.91
C GLY A 120 14.94 17.70 18.15
N LEU A 121 15.02 17.72 16.83
CA LEU A 121 14.34 18.72 16.02
C LEU A 121 13.74 18.08 14.79
N THR A 122 12.47 18.35 14.52
CA THR A 122 11.76 17.85 13.35
C THR A 122 11.35 19.00 12.44
N ILE A 123 11.62 18.88 11.15
CA ILE A 123 11.39 19.92 10.15
C ILE A 123 10.76 19.29 8.90
N LYS A 124 9.76 19.97 8.35
CA LYS A 124 9.18 19.63 7.06
C LYS A 124 9.92 20.31 5.92
N LEU A 125 10.23 19.57 4.88
CA LEU A 125 10.87 20.02 3.65
C LEU A 125 9.89 19.86 2.50
N ASN A 126 9.73 20.91 1.70
CA ASN A 126 8.88 20.90 0.50
C ASN A 126 9.74 20.80 -0.79
N SER A 127 11.01 20.44 -0.64
CA SER A 127 12.01 20.25 -1.70
C SER A 127 13.03 19.19 -1.27
N PRO A 128 13.52 18.33 -2.18
CA PRO A 128 14.52 17.30 -1.87
C PRO A 128 15.88 17.89 -1.46
N THR A 129 16.15 19.15 -1.81
CA THR A 129 17.31 19.90 -1.32
C THR A 129 16.86 21.24 -0.76
N THR A 130 17.39 21.61 0.41
CA THR A 130 17.16 22.93 0.99
C THR A 130 18.32 23.36 1.90
N THR A 131 18.43 24.66 2.13
CA THR A 131 19.31 25.22 3.16
C THR A 131 18.43 25.75 4.28
N LEU A 132 18.49 25.13 5.45
CA LEU A 132 17.80 25.60 6.65
C LEU A 132 18.66 26.63 7.37
N THR A 133 18.03 27.63 7.95
CA THR A 133 18.72 28.64 8.75
C THR A 133 18.40 28.41 10.22
N GLY A 134 19.44 28.16 11.01
CA GLY A 134 19.37 27.99 12.44
C GLY A 134 19.77 29.26 13.19
N LYS A 135 19.12 29.49 14.32
CA LYS A 135 19.42 30.54 15.29
C LYS A 135 19.53 29.93 16.68
N ILE A 136 20.44 30.47 17.46
CA ILE A 136 20.63 30.11 18.86
C ILE A 136 20.22 31.33 19.69
N TYR A 137 19.36 31.13 20.67
CA TYR A 137 18.95 32.15 21.61
C TYR A 137 19.37 31.78 23.03
N VAL A 138 19.78 32.78 23.77
CA VAL A 138 20.08 32.71 25.19
C VAL A 138 19.13 33.63 25.96
N ILE A 139 19.01 33.41 27.26
CA ILE A 139 18.24 34.30 28.12
C ILE A 139 19.09 35.56 28.37
N PRO A 140 18.54 36.77 28.18
CA PRO A 140 19.25 38.01 28.50
C PRO A 140 19.65 38.08 29.97
N ASP A 141 20.82 38.66 30.27
CA ASP A 141 21.29 38.79 31.66
C ASP A 141 20.34 39.56 32.57
N SER A 142 19.56 40.50 32.02
CA SER A 142 18.53 41.25 32.75
C SER A 142 17.39 40.37 33.29
N VAL A 143 17.16 39.21 32.69
CA VAL A 143 16.12 38.24 33.08
C VAL A 143 16.67 37.21 34.07
N LEU A 144 17.99 37.13 34.21
CA LEU A 144 18.73 36.00 34.77
C LEU A 144 19.31 36.24 36.16
N ALA A 145 18.96 37.34 36.83
CA ALA A 145 19.54 37.83 38.08
C ALA A 145 19.52 36.80 39.24
N GLY A 146 20.41 35.81 39.21
CA GLY A 146 20.59 34.76 40.23
C GLY A 146 19.57 33.61 40.22
N ALA A 147 18.70 33.49 39.22
CA ALA A 147 17.44 32.74 39.36
C ALA A 147 17.38 31.33 38.71
N CYS A 148 18.49 30.68 38.32
CA CYS A 148 18.49 29.29 37.81
C CYS A 148 18.61 28.11 38.83
N PRO A 149 18.32 28.18 40.15
CA PRO A 149 18.61 27.06 41.04
C PRO A 149 17.49 25.99 41.20
N ALA A 150 16.31 26.13 40.59
CA ALA A 150 15.16 25.22 40.82
C ALA A 150 14.23 25.04 39.60
N LEU A 151 13.44 23.94 39.57
CA LEU A 151 12.34 23.72 38.61
C LEU A 151 11.31 24.87 38.66
N ASN A 152 10.87 25.34 37.48
CA ASN A 152 10.06 26.55 37.23
C ASN A 152 10.84 27.87 37.35
N SER A 153 12.15 27.82 37.15
CA SER A 153 13.02 29.00 37.05
C SER A 153 12.73 29.79 35.76
N PRO A 154 13.12 31.08 35.67
CA PRO A 154 13.23 31.77 34.38
C PRO A 154 13.98 30.97 33.29
N CYS A 155 14.81 30.02 33.70
CA CYS A 155 15.61 29.14 32.85
C CYS A 155 14.79 27.96 32.26
N ASP A 156 13.58 27.71 32.78
CA ASP A 156 12.64 26.71 32.24
C ASP A 156 11.56 27.34 31.33
N VAL A 157 11.53 28.67 31.19
CA VAL A 157 10.49 29.39 30.44
C VAL A 157 10.98 29.70 29.01
N PRO A 158 10.34 29.14 27.96
CA PRO A 158 10.78 29.31 26.56
C PRO A 158 10.86 30.76 26.10
N ALA A 159 9.92 31.58 26.56
CA ALA A 159 9.81 32.98 26.17
C ALA A 159 11.00 33.83 26.67
N ASN A 160 11.73 33.36 27.66
CA ASN A 160 12.85 34.12 28.23
C ASN A 160 14.11 34.06 27.35
N TYR A 161 14.20 33.10 26.42
CA TYR A 161 15.29 32.95 25.47
C TYR A 161 15.08 33.89 24.28
N SER A 162 15.35 35.17 24.52
CA SER A 162 15.03 36.25 23.58
C SER A 162 16.25 36.94 22.98
N LEU A 163 17.45 36.68 23.50
CA LEU A 163 18.68 37.25 22.95
C LEU A 163 19.28 36.30 21.92
N GLU A 164 19.30 36.69 20.65
CA GLU A 164 20.00 35.93 19.60
C GLU A 164 21.50 35.92 19.90
N ALA A 165 22.03 34.74 20.16
CA ALA A 165 23.44 34.51 20.36
C ALA A 165 24.13 34.34 19.02
N GLY A 166 23.61 33.52 18.11
CA GLY A 166 24.28 33.26 16.83
C GLY A 166 23.40 32.60 15.78
N THR A 167 23.96 32.43 14.59
CA THR A 167 23.28 31.81 13.44
C THR A 167 24.14 30.73 12.79
N PHE A 168 23.49 29.77 12.13
CA PHE A 168 24.12 28.71 11.34
C PHE A 168 23.23 28.28 10.17
N ASN A 169 23.80 27.56 9.20
CA ASN A 169 23.04 26.99 8.08
C ASN A 169 23.22 25.47 8.01
N LEU A 170 22.15 24.75 7.70
CA LEU A 170 22.14 23.31 7.42
C LEU A 170 21.77 23.10 5.95
N ASN A 171 22.71 22.63 5.11
CA ASN A 171 22.36 22.22 3.76
C ASN A 171 21.88 20.77 3.78
N VAL A 172 20.58 20.56 3.72
CA VAL A 172 19.94 19.25 3.79
C VAL A 172 19.59 18.77 2.39
N SER A 173 20.07 17.58 2.04
CA SER A 173 19.72 16.87 0.81
C SER A 173 19.14 15.51 1.18
N VAL A 174 17.93 15.24 0.73
CA VAL A 174 17.24 13.96 0.92
C VAL A 174 17.22 13.22 -0.40
N ASP A 175 17.98 12.14 -0.51
CA ASP A 175 18.01 11.30 -1.69
C ASP A 175 16.69 10.52 -1.85
N SER A 176 15.76 11.04 -2.63
CA SER A 176 14.47 10.40 -2.87
C SER A 176 14.58 9.04 -3.60
N SER A 177 15.74 8.68 -4.16
CA SER A 177 15.94 7.41 -4.87
C SER A 177 16.29 6.24 -3.96
N ASN A 178 16.72 6.49 -2.72
CA ASN A 178 17.07 5.45 -1.74
C ASN A 178 16.50 5.78 -0.36
N ALA A 179 15.18 5.91 -0.33
CA ALA A 179 14.53 6.60 0.76
C ALA A 179 14.28 5.79 2.05
N SER A 180 14.88 4.59 2.10
CA SER A 180 14.91 3.69 3.26
C SER A 180 16.30 3.60 3.92
N ALA A 181 17.35 4.17 3.32
CA ALA A 181 18.70 4.10 3.87
C ALA A 181 18.93 5.17 4.94
N LEU A 182 19.55 4.82 6.07
CA LEU A 182 19.94 5.78 7.12
C LEU A 182 20.94 6.85 6.62
N THR A 183 21.55 6.65 5.45
CA THR A 183 22.48 7.58 4.78
C THR A 183 21.80 8.50 3.77
N GLN A 184 20.46 8.43 3.63
CA GLN A 184 19.68 9.17 2.63
C GLN A 184 19.74 10.68 2.80
N VAL A 185 19.91 11.15 4.04
CA VAL A 185 20.01 12.58 4.34
C VAL A 185 21.47 12.98 4.41
N THR A 186 21.94 13.72 3.42
CA THR A 186 23.23 14.40 3.50
C THR A 186 23.04 15.79 4.08
N VAL A 187 23.75 16.10 5.15
CA VAL A 187 23.90 17.47 5.63
C VAL A 187 25.32 17.94 5.29
N SER A 188 25.45 19.02 4.53
CA SER A 188 26.77 19.55 4.08
C SER A 188 27.07 20.92 4.70
N ASN A 189 28.36 21.20 4.94
CA ASN A 189 29.01 22.21 5.83
C ASN A 189 29.64 21.64 7.13
N TYR A 190 29.96 20.36 7.16
CA TYR A 190 30.60 19.68 8.30
C TYR A 190 32.12 19.53 8.15
N VAL A 191 32.83 19.62 9.28
CA VAL A 191 34.13 18.97 9.47
C VAL A 191 34.05 18.17 10.78
N GLY A 192 34.15 16.84 10.72
CA GLY A 192 34.33 16.00 11.92
C GLY A 192 33.15 15.88 12.90
N ASN A 193 31.90 16.08 12.45
CA ASN A 193 30.63 15.98 13.22
C ASN A 193 30.13 17.25 13.95
N ASP A 194 30.84 18.39 13.85
CA ASP A 194 30.44 19.64 14.52
C ASP A 194 30.06 20.76 13.52
N ILE A 195 29.03 21.55 13.86
CA ILE A 195 28.71 22.84 13.24
C ILE A 195 29.06 23.95 14.23
N SER A 196 30.03 24.79 13.89
CA SER A 196 30.33 25.99 14.67
C SER A 196 29.32 27.10 14.34
N ALA A 197 28.51 27.53 15.30
CA ALA A 197 27.69 28.73 15.19
C ALA A 197 28.51 29.95 15.66
N GLN A 198 28.70 30.94 14.80
CA GLN A 198 29.34 32.20 15.17
C GLN A 198 28.36 33.05 15.98
N VAL A 199 28.70 33.29 17.25
CA VAL A 199 27.92 34.15 18.14
C VAL A 199 28.29 35.61 17.87
N ALA A 200 27.31 36.46 17.56
CA ALA A 200 27.58 37.87 17.27
C ALA A 200 28.02 38.60 18.56
N GLY A 201 29.31 38.94 18.64
CA GLY A 201 29.88 39.76 19.73
C GLY A 201 30.59 39.02 20.87
N ALA A 202 30.83 37.71 20.77
CA ALA A 202 31.63 36.94 21.73
C ALA A 202 32.80 36.20 21.04
N VAL A 203 33.90 35.97 21.77
CA VAL A 203 35.15 35.37 21.26
C VAL A 203 35.09 33.83 21.16
N THR A 204 33.94 33.20 21.42
CA THR A 204 33.83 31.73 21.39
C THR A 204 32.53 31.25 20.76
N ALA A 205 32.65 30.24 19.89
CA ALA A 205 31.56 29.59 19.16
C ALA A 205 30.91 28.48 20.01
N GLY A 206 29.58 28.40 19.98
CA GLY A 206 28.86 27.19 20.38
C GLY A 206 28.92 26.18 19.23
N ASN A 207 29.14 24.91 19.55
CA ASN A 207 29.15 23.82 18.58
C ASN A 207 27.83 23.05 18.64
N VAL A 208 27.13 23.01 17.52
CA VAL A 208 25.93 22.18 17.30
C VAL A 208 26.40 20.90 16.61
N SER A 209 26.50 19.80 17.34
CA SER A 209 26.84 18.49 16.76
C SER A 209 25.58 17.72 16.41
N ILE A 210 25.51 17.12 15.22
CA ILE A 210 24.41 16.24 14.83
C ILE A 210 24.89 14.81 14.97
N THR A 211 24.25 14.06 15.87
CA THR A 211 24.60 12.66 16.16
C THR A 211 23.64 11.67 15.49
N ARG A 212 22.46 12.12 15.07
CA ARG A 212 21.47 11.33 14.31
C ARG A 212 20.68 12.18 13.33
N VAL A 213 20.33 11.58 12.19
CA VAL A 213 19.39 12.14 11.22
C VAL A 213 18.43 11.04 10.78
N LEU A 214 17.15 11.35 10.76
CA LEU A 214 16.08 10.48 10.26
C LEU A 214 15.28 11.25 9.22
N SER A 215 14.80 10.58 8.17
CA SER A 215 13.86 11.17 7.21
C SER A 215 12.69 10.26 6.94
N THR A 216 11.55 10.89 6.65
CA THR A 216 10.36 10.25 6.10
C THR A 216 9.88 11.10 4.96
N VAL A 217 10.00 10.60 3.74
CA VAL A 217 9.46 11.29 2.56
C VAL A 217 8.01 10.81 2.38
N LYS A 218 7.07 11.74 2.24
CA LYS A 218 5.68 11.46 1.89
C LYS A 218 5.66 10.65 0.60
N GLY A 219 4.99 9.50 0.61
CA GLY A 219 4.99 8.58 -0.53
C GLY A 219 6.14 7.58 -0.56
N VAL A 220 7.15 7.72 0.29
CA VAL A 220 8.21 6.71 0.43
C VAL A 220 7.84 5.74 1.54
N TYR A 221 7.51 4.54 1.11
CA TYR A 221 7.50 3.33 1.90
C TYR A 221 8.71 2.48 1.51
N SER A 222 9.14 1.56 2.38
CA SER A 222 10.29 0.72 2.09
C SER A 222 9.92 -0.32 1.04
N ASN A 223 10.30 -0.06 -0.22
CA ASN A 223 10.26 -1.04 -1.30
C ASN A 223 11.66 -1.20 -1.92
N PRO A 224 12.56 -1.93 -1.27
CA PRO A 224 13.88 -2.24 -1.84
C PRO A 224 13.73 -3.05 -3.13
N ASN A 225 14.47 -2.64 -4.16
CA ASN A 225 14.48 -3.29 -5.48
C ASN A 225 13.09 -3.38 -6.13
N PRO A 226 12.45 -2.23 -6.43
CA PRO A 226 11.10 -2.24 -6.95
C PRO A 226 11.04 -2.94 -8.31
N THR A 227 10.01 -3.73 -8.53
CA THR A 227 9.72 -4.33 -9.83
C THR A 227 9.24 -3.27 -10.84
N ILE A 228 9.10 -3.65 -12.12
CA ILE A 228 8.49 -2.76 -13.13
C ILE A 228 7.03 -2.48 -12.74
N GLY A 229 6.29 -3.49 -12.32
CA GLY A 229 4.92 -3.35 -11.82
C GLY A 229 4.80 -2.37 -10.67
N GLU A 230 5.72 -2.44 -9.70
CA GLU A 230 5.66 -1.58 -8.51
C GLU A 230 5.86 -0.12 -8.85
N ASN A 231 6.92 0.18 -9.63
CA ASN A 231 7.17 1.52 -10.13
C ASN A 231 5.99 2.06 -10.94
N LYS A 232 5.33 1.18 -11.70
CA LYS A 232 4.20 1.58 -12.54
C LYS A 232 2.96 1.92 -11.72
N CYS A 233 2.60 1.04 -10.80
CA CYS A 233 1.45 1.20 -9.93
C CYS A 233 1.61 2.34 -8.90
N ASP A 234 2.84 2.75 -8.59
CA ASP A 234 3.05 3.96 -7.78
C ASP A 234 2.68 5.25 -8.51
N GLY A 235 2.47 5.18 -9.82
CA GLY A 235 2.14 6.36 -10.63
C GLY A 235 3.30 7.33 -10.74
N PHE A 236 4.53 6.91 -10.48
CA PHE A 236 5.69 7.79 -10.60
C PHE A 236 5.83 8.29 -12.05
N GLY A 237 5.77 9.61 -12.23
CA GLY A 237 5.93 10.25 -13.54
C GLY A 237 4.67 10.26 -14.41
N VAL A 238 3.50 9.87 -13.89
CA VAL A 238 2.25 10.06 -14.62
C VAL A 238 1.76 11.51 -14.53
N SER A 239 1.20 12.04 -15.62
CA SER A 239 0.54 13.36 -15.61
C SER A 239 -0.70 13.34 -14.72
N SER A 240 -1.22 14.53 -14.38
CA SER A 240 -2.50 14.65 -13.67
C SER A 240 -3.58 13.75 -14.31
N PRO A 241 -4.26 12.90 -13.54
CA PRO A 241 -5.20 11.93 -14.09
C PRO A 241 -6.42 12.60 -14.73
N GLU A 242 -6.92 12.02 -15.82
CA GLU A 242 -8.26 12.32 -16.31
C GLU A 242 -9.30 11.79 -15.32
N VAL A 243 -10.21 12.63 -14.84
CA VAL A 243 -11.32 12.19 -13.98
C VAL A 243 -12.39 11.50 -14.83
N ILE A 244 -12.76 10.28 -14.43
CA ILE A 244 -13.74 9.43 -15.11
C ILE A 244 -14.88 9.13 -14.13
N THR A 245 -16.11 9.42 -14.54
CA THR A 245 -17.33 9.23 -13.74
C THR A 245 -18.46 8.65 -14.58
N GLY A 246 -19.39 7.95 -13.92
CA GLY A 246 -20.67 7.54 -14.50
C GLY A 246 -20.55 6.53 -15.66
N VAL A 247 -21.45 6.65 -16.63
CA VAL A 247 -21.57 5.69 -17.75
C VAL A 247 -20.63 6.09 -18.89
N LEU A 248 -19.77 5.17 -19.32
CA LEU A 248 -18.77 5.40 -20.36
C LEU A 248 -19.32 5.14 -21.76
N SER A 249 -18.69 5.80 -22.74
CA SER A 249 -18.81 5.53 -24.16
C SER A 249 -17.52 4.87 -24.69
N THR A 250 -17.57 4.31 -25.90
CA THR A 250 -16.41 3.60 -26.48
C THR A 250 -15.23 4.54 -26.59
N ARG A 251 -14.12 4.19 -25.94
CA ARG A 251 -12.93 5.05 -25.86
C ARG A 251 -11.67 4.28 -25.47
N THR A 252 -10.53 4.88 -25.78
CA THR A 252 -9.25 4.51 -25.17
C THR A 252 -8.94 5.47 -24.03
N LEU A 253 -8.54 4.95 -22.87
CA LEU A 253 -8.13 5.78 -21.73
C LEU A 253 -6.75 6.40 -21.97
N GLY A 254 -6.48 7.50 -21.26
CA GLY A 254 -5.17 8.13 -21.24
C GLY A 254 -4.14 7.33 -20.42
N PRO A 255 -2.90 7.85 -20.29
CA PRO A 255 -1.85 7.21 -19.48
C PRO A 255 -2.15 7.23 -17.97
N SER A 256 -3.07 8.10 -17.53
CA SER A 256 -3.46 8.30 -16.14
C SER A 256 -4.93 8.65 -16.06
N SER A 257 -5.70 7.92 -15.24
CA SER A 257 -7.13 8.15 -15.03
C SER A 257 -7.50 7.98 -13.57
N LEU A 258 -8.52 8.70 -13.11
CA LEU A 258 -9.07 8.61 -11.75
C LEU A 258 -10.57 8.29 -11.84
N LEU A 259 -10.98 7.13 -11.33
CA LEU A 259 -12.37 6.73 -11.22
C LEU A 259 -12.99 7.39 -9.98
N GLN A 260 -14.17 8.00 -10.14
CA GLN A 260 -14.95 8.53 -9.03
C GLN A 260 -16.39 8.01 -9.05
N GLY A 261 -16.82 7.49 -7.90
CA GLY A 261 -18.07 6.75 -7.78
C GLY A 261 -18.06 5.45 -8.59
N THR A 262 -19.23 4.86 -8.81
CA THR A 262 -19.38 3.72 -9.70
C THR A 262 -19.32 4.17 -11.16
N VAL A 263 -18.29 3.71 -11.87
CA VAL A 263 -18.09 3.92 -13.31
C VAL A 263 -18.55 2.67 -14.04
N SER A 264 -19.35 2.81 -15.10
CA SER A 264 -19.90 1.64 -15.81
C SER A 264 -19.63 1.65 -17.31
N ILE A 265 -19.28 0.49 -17.85
CA ILE A 265 -19.14 0.21 -19.28
C ILE A 265 -20.40 -0.54 -19.73
N PRO A 266 -21.34 0.13 -20.44
CA PRO A 266 -22.62 -0.48 -20.79
C PRO A 266 -22.52 -1.40 -22.02
N ASN A 267 -23.63 -2.09 -22.32
CA ASN A 267 -23.76 -2.95 -23.49
C ASN A 267 -23.34 -2.24 -24.79
N GLY A 268 -22.50 -2.90 -25.59
CA GLY A 268 -22.01 -2.41 -26.88
C GLY A 268 -20.87 -1.40 -26.78
N VAL A 269 -20.43 -1.07 -25.56
CA VAL A 269 -19.29 -0.16 -25.33
C VAL A 269 -18.03 -0.94 -25.06
N THR A 270 -16.93 -0.53 -25.71
CA THR A 270 -15.59 -1.04 -25.42
C THR A 270 -14.71 0.07 -24.87
N VAL A 271 -14.12 -0.15 -23.69
CA VAL A 271 -13.09 0.71 -23.14
C VAL A 271 -11.74 0.01 -23.23
N THR A 272 -10.77 0.66 -23.84
CA THR A 272 -9.41 0.15 -23.98
C THR A 272 -8.47 0.90 -23.03
N VAL A 273 -7.73 0.17 -22.21
CA VAL A 273 -6.68 0.68 -21.32
C VAL A 273 -5.34 0.34 -21.95
N PRO A 274 -4.60 1.32 -22.50
CA PRO A 274 -3.38 1.06 -23.25
C PRO A 274 -2.27 0.56 -22.32
N ALA A 275 -1.24 -0.07 -22.90
CA ALA A 275 -0.04 -0.48 -22.18
C ALA A 275 0.48 0.68 -21.33
N GLY A 276 0.79 0.37 -20.08
CA GLY A 276 1.34 1.35 -19.18
C GLY A 276 0.40 2.44 -18.67
N ALA A 277 -0.90 2.30 -18.82
CA ALA A 277 -1.83 3.21 -18.15
C ALA A 277 -1.96 2.86 -16.65
N VAL A 278 -2.14 3.89 -15.83
CA VAL A 278 -2.50 3.77 -14.41
C VAL A 278 -3.90 4.32 -14.21
N VAL A 279 -4.79 3.50 -13.67
CA VAL A 279 -6.18 3.84 -13.34
C VAL A 279 -6.31 3.85 -11.82
N PHE A 280 -6.45 5.03 -11.25
CA PHE A 280 -6.65 5.23 -9.82
C PHE A 280 -8.13 5.06 -9.46
N GLY A 281 -8.45 4.29 -8.44
CA GLY A 281 -9.76 4.26 -7.80
C GLY A 281 -9.80 5.24 -6.63
N ASP A 282 -10.68 6.24 -6.69
CA ASP A 282 -10.97 7.06 -5.51
C ASP A 282 -11.69 6.24 -4.43
N ARG A 283 -11.69 6.72 -3.19
CA ARG A 283 -12.34 5.97 -2.10
C ARG A 283 -13.81 5.73 -2.36
N GLY A 284 -14.24 4.47 -2.28
CA GLY A 284 -15.61 4.05 -2.59
C GLY A 284 -15.98 4.08 -4.09
N SER A 285 -15.01 4.27 -4.99
CA SER A 285 -15.24 4.09 -6.43
C SER A 285 -15.19 2.62 -6.83
N SER A 286 -15.77 2.27 -7.98
CA SER A 286 -15.72 0.91 -8.55
C SER A 286 -15.89 0.96 -10.06
N LEU A 287 -15.41 -0.08 -10.76
CA LEU A 287 -15.56 -0.21 -12.21
C LEU A 287 -16.45 -1.40 -12.58
N PHE A 288 -17.61 -1.12 -13.16
CA PHE A 288 -18.59 -2.12 -13.56
C PHE A 288 -18.58 -2.31 -15.08
N VAL A 289 -18.24 -3.50 -15.56
CA VAL A 289 -18.47 -3.92 -16.94
C VAL A 289 -19.81 -4.63 -17.00
N LEU A 290 -20.82 -3.93 -17.50
CA LEU A 290 -22.18 -4.47 -17.58
C LEU A 290 -22.27 -5.53 -18.67
N ASN A 291 -23.31 -6.37 -18.63
CA ASN A 291 -23.55 -7.38 -19.65
C ASN A 291 -23.53 -6.78 -21.08
N GLY A 292 -22.63 -7.29 -21.92
CA GLY A 292 -22.39 -6.84 -23.29
C GLY A 292 -21.43 -5.65 -23.42
N GLY A 293 -20.97 -5.07 -22.31
CA GLY A 293 -19.83 -4.15 -22.26
C GLY A 293 -18.52 -4.90 -22.30
N ASN A 294 -17.43 -4.23 -22.67
CA ASN A 294 -16.13 -4.87 -22.83
C ASN A 294 -14.98 -3.97 -22.32
N LEU A 295 -14.14 -4.52 -21.45
CA LEU A 295 -12.93 -3.86 -20.95
C LEU A 295 -11.68 -4.57 -21.49
N VAL A 296 -10.84 -3.85 -22.22
CA VAL A 296 -9.64 -4.39 -22.86
C VAL A 296 -8.40 -3.75 -22.25
N THR A 297 -7.55 -4.53 -21.59
CA THR A 297 -6.23 -4.06 -21.12
C THR A 297 -5.13 -4.58 -22.03
N GLN A 298 -4.21 -3.69 -22.39
CA GLN A 298 -3.14 -3.96 -23.36
C GLN A 298 -1.76 -3.95 -22.71
N GLY A 299 -1.67 -4.31 -21.42
CA GLY A 299 -0.41 -4.34 -20.70
C GLY A 299 0.60 -5.31 -21.33
N THR A 300 1.88 -5.07 -21.04
CA THR A 300 2.98 -5.98 -21.36
C THR A 300 3.85 -6.21 -20.13
N ALA A 301 4.72 -7.22 -20.13
CA ALA A 301 5.64 -7.48 -19.02
C ALA A 301 6.53 -6.28 -18.64
N VAL A 302 6.87 -5.44 -19.62
CA VAL A 302 7.72 -4.25 -19.42
C VAL A 302 6.92 -2.97 -19.23
N ASP A 303 5.61 -3.01 -19.45
CA ASP A 303 4.72 -1.87 -19.29
C ASP A 303 3.29 -2.36 -18.92
N PRO A 304 3.10 -2.88 -17.69
CA PRO A 304 1.83 -3.43 -17.28
C PRO A 304 0.77 -2.34 -17.12
N VAL A 305 -0.50 -2.72 -17.21
CA VAL A 305 -1.62 -1.86 -16.82
C VAL A 305 -1.85 -1.98 -15.33
N CYS A 306 -2.03 -0.87 -14.63
CA CYS A 306 -2.31 -0.89 -13.20
C CYS A 306 -3.63 -0.22 -12.84
N PHE A 307 -4.46 -0.90 -12.06
CA PHE A 307 -5.60 -0.36 -11.34
C PHE A 307 -5.25 -0.33 -9.86
N THR A 308 -5.30 0.82 -9.19
CA THR A 308 -4.80 0.95 -7.80
C THR A 308 -5.52 2.06 -7.04
N SER A 309 -5.33 2.14 -5.72
CA SER A 309 -5.89 3.20 -4.88
C SER A 309 -5.35 4.59 -5.26
N SER A 310 -6.22 5.60 -5.21
CA SER A 310 -5.86 7.02 -5.37
C SER A 310 -5.04 7.57 -4.19
N GLN A 311 -4.94 6.84 -3.08
CA GLN A 311 -4.15 7.26 -1.93
C GLN A 311 -2.66 7.30 -2.29
N ALA A 312 -1.95 8.20 -1.61
CA ALA A 312 -0.50 8.33 -1.77
C ALA A 312 0.18 6.98 -1.46
N PRO A 313 1.24 6.61 -2.21
CA PRO A 313 1.97 5.36 -1.94
C PRO A 313 2.40 5.26 -0.46
N GLY A 314 2.28 4.07 0.14
CA GLY A 314 2.51 3.83 1.56
C GLY A 314 1.34 4.23 2.49
N SER A 315 0.32 4.91 1.97
CA SER A 315 -0.95 5.21 2.64
C SER A 315 -2.14 4.52 1.98
N ARG A 316 -1.89 3.56 1.09
CA ARG A 316 -2.92 2.74 0.45
C ARG A 316 -3.30 1.60 1.38
N PHE A 317 -4.58 1.27 1.40
CA PHE A 317 -5.11 0.22 2.25
C PHE A 317 -6.01 -0.70 1.42
N PRO A 318 -6.00 -2.01 1.72
CA PRO A 318 -7.01 -2.94 1.22
C PRO A 318 -8.42 -2.34 1.40
N GLY A 319 -9.24 -2.42 0.37
CA GLY A 319 -10.60 -1.87 0.38
C GLY A 319 -10.69 -0.36 0.19
N ASP A 320 -9.59 0.31 -0.21
CA ASP A 320 -9.66 1.73 -0.56
C ASP A 320 -10.66 1.96 -1.71
N TRP A 321 -10.80 1.04 -2.66
CA TRP A 321 -11.79 1.10 -3.74
C TRP A 321 -12.43 -0.28 -3.99
N GLY A 322 -13.51 -0.32 -4.76
CA GLY A 322 -14.35 -1.50 -4.95
C GLY A 322 -13.93 -2.44 -6.08
N GLY A 323 -12.74 -2.30 -6.65
CA GLY A 323 -12.25 -3.21 -7.68
C GLY A 323 -13.04 -3.17 -9.00
N ILE A 324 -12.98 -4.29 -9.71
CA ILE A 324 -13.57 -4.46 -11.05
C ILE A 324 -14.65 -5.53 -11.01
N VAL A 325 -15.87 -5.17 -11.36
CA VAL A 325 -17.01 -6.08 -11.47
C VAL A 325 -17.30 -6.33 -12.95
N MET A 326 -17.32 -7.58 -13.38
CA MET A 326 -17.64 -7.97 -14.75
C MET A 326 -18.85 -8.86 -14.79
N ILE A 327 -19.84 -8.47 -15.59
CA ILE A 327 -21.11 -9.17 -15.70
C ILE A 327 -21.23 -9.72 -17.12
N GLY A 328 -21.49 -11.01 -17.22
CA GLY A 328 -21.75 -11.72 -18.47
C GLY A 328 -23.17 -12.26 -18.56
N ASN A 329 -23.34 -13.25 -19.43
CA ASN A 329 -24.58 -14.00 -19.61
C ASN A 329 -24.30 -15.51 -19.80
N GLY A 330 -23.24 -15.99 -19.17
CA GLY A 330 -22.86 -17.39 -19.07
C GLY A 330 -23.79 -18.17 -18.15
N ILE A 331 -23.49 -19.46 -17.97
CA ILE A 331 -24.28 -20.35 -17.12
C ILE A 331 -24.15 -19.98 -15.63
N SER A 332 -25.17 -20.29 -14.84
CA SER A 332 -25.11 -20.23 -13.37
C SER A 332 -26.02 -21.31 -12.77
N THR A 333 -25.82 -21.66 -11.50
CA THR A 333 -26.73 -22.49 -10.69
C THR A 333 -28.07 -21.79 -10.41
N ARG A 334 -28.14 -20.45 -10.53
CA ARG A 334 -29.36 -19.70 -10.19
C ARG A 334 -30.44 -19.90 -11.25
N GLY A 335 -31.63 -20.32 -10.79
CA GLY A 335 -32.81 -20.49 -11.64
C GLY A 335 -33.50 -19.19 -12.03
N THR A 336 -33.18 -18.08 -11.36
CA THR A 336 -33.72 -16.73 -11.58
C THR A 336 -32.63 -15.69 -11.39
N ALA A 337 -32.77 -14.54 -12.04
CA ALA A 337 -31.77 -13.48 -11.93
C ALA A 337 -31.54 -13.04 -10.47
N ALA A 338 -30.27 -12.90 -10.07
CA ALA A 338 -29.83 -12.37 -8.79
C ALA A 338 -29.11 -11.03 -8.98
N GLN A 339 -28.82 -10.36 -7.87
CA GLN A 339 -28.15 -9.07 -7.84
C GLN A 339 -26.68 -9.25 -7.47
N THR A 340 -25.78 -8.58 -8.20
CA THR A 340 -24.38 -8.43 -7.79
C THR A 340 -24.28 -7.64 -6.49
N GLU A 341 -23.16 -7.77 -5.80
CA GLU A 341 -22.78 -6.87 -4.70
C GLU A 341 -22.46 -5.46 -5.20
N GLY A 342 -22.31 -4.55 -4.23
CA GLY A 342 -21.91 -3.17 -4.41
C GLY A 342 -23.07 -2.18 -4.34
N SER A 343 -22.72 -0.90 -4.19
CA SER A 343 -23.69 0.20 -4.03
C SER A 343 -24.62 0.45 -5.23
N ASN A 344 -24.39 -0.23 -6.36
CA ASN A 344 -25.21 -0.13 -7.56
C ASN A 344 -25.43 -1.54 -8.17
N PRO A 345 -26.18 -2.41 -7.50
CA PRO A 345 -26.29 -3.82 -7.83
C PRO A 345 -26.90 -4.04 -9.23
N GLN A 346 -26.36 -4.99 -9.97
CA GLN A 346 -26.80 -5.33 -11.33
C GLN A 346 -27.36 -6.75 -11.38
N LEU A 347 -28.23 -7.04 -12.36
CA LEU A 347 -28.79 -8.37 -12.50
C LEU A 347 -27.85 -9.32 -13.26
N TYR A 348 -27.71 -10.55 -12.76
CA TYR A 348 -26.96 -11.65 -13.39
C TYR A 348 -27.65 -13.01 -13.18
N GLY A 349 -27.15 -14.09 -13.79
CA GLY A 349 -27.59 -15.47 -13.48
C GLY A 349 -28.99 -15.86 -13.97
N THR A 350 -29.22 -15.91 -15.28
CA THR A 350 -30.54 -16.33 -15.84
C THR A 350 -30.55 -17.79 -16.31
N ALA A 351 -31.71 -18.45 -16.25
CA ALA A 351 -31.90 -19.84 -16.70
C ALA A 351 -31.60 -20.09 -18.19
N ALA A 352 -31.38 -19.03 -18.99
CA ALA A 352 -31.04 -19.08 -20.41
C ALA A 352 -29.55 -18.77 -20.68
N GLY A 353 -28.71 -18.76 -19.65
CA GLY A 353 -27.28 -18.49 -19.75
C GLY A 353 -26.58 -19.38 -20.79
N ASN A 354 -25.68 -18.78 -21.56
CA ASN A 354 -24.92 -19.46 -22.60
C ASN A 354 -23.45 -19.02 -22.58
N ASN A 355 -22.56 -20.00 -22.43
CA ASN A 355 -21.11 -19.76 -22.37
C ASN A 355 -20.50 -19.28 -23.69
N ALA A 356 -21.23 -19.34 -24.81
CA ALA A 356 -20.80 -18.85 -26.13
C ALA A 356 -21.18 -17.39 -26.43
N GLY A 357 -21.73 -16.65 -25.46
CA GLY A 357 -22.02 -15.22 -25.61
C GLY A 357 -20.76 -14.34 -25.69
N PRO A 358 -20.90 -13.04 -26.05
CA PRO A 358 -19.77 -12.11 -26.09
C PRO A 358 -19.06 -12.01 -24.73
N GLY A 359 -17.75 -11.78 -24.75
CA GLY A 359 -16.93 -11.64 -23.54
C GLY A 359 -17.07 -10.26 -22.91
N SER A 360 -16.86 -10.18 -21.60
CA SER A 360 -16.91 -8.92 -20.84
C SER A 360 -15.52 -8.27 -20.71
N GLY A 361 -14.45 -8.94 -21.13
CA GLY A 361 -13.11 -8.34 -21.10
C GLY A 361 -11.99 -9.19 -21.67
N THR A 362 -10.86 -8.53 -21.96
CA THR A 362 -9.60 -9.18 -22.31
C THR A 362 -8.48 -8.50 -21.57
N PHE A 363 -7.77 -9.25 -20.72
CA PHE A 363 -6.76 -8.71 -19.84
C PHE A 363 -5.37 -9.27 -20.18
N ASN A 364 -4.39 -8.39 -20.33
CA ASN A 364 -2.98 -8.75 -20.51
C ASN A 364 -2.11 -7.93 -19.56
N TYR A 365 -1.24 -8.60 -18.79
CA TYR A 365 -0.29 -7.98 -17.85
C TYR A 365 -0.94 -6.85 -17.05
N THR A 366 -1.94 -7.21 -16.27
CA THR A 366 -2.77 -6.27 -15.51
C THR A 366 -2.63 -6.52 -14.02
N ILE A 367 -2.46 -5.43 -13.28
CA ILE A 367 -2.33 -5.43 -11.83
C ILE A 367 -3.52 -4.68 -11.26
N VAL A 368 -4.18 -5.26 -10.26
CA VAL A 368 -5.27 -4.64 -9.50
C VAL A 368 -4.84 -4.63 -8.04
N GLU A 369 -4.66 -3.46 -7.45
CA GLU A 369 -4.19 -3.33 -6.06
C GLU A 369 -5.22 -2.63 -5.16
N PHE A 370 -5.25 -3.00 -3.88
CA PHE A 370 -5.97 -2.27 -2.81
C PHE A 370 -7.49 -2.12 -3.05
N ALA A 371 -8.05 -3.05 -3.83
CA ALA A 371 -9.48 -3.18 -4.08
C ALA A 371 -10.18 -3.89 -2.90
N GLY A 372 -11.46 -4.19 -3.03
CA GLY A 372 -12.18 -5.02 -2.07
C GLY A 372 -13.13 -4.29 -1.11
N ASN A 373 -13.58 -3.06 -1.44
CA ASN A 373 -14.33 -2.24 -0.48
C ASN A 373 -15.66 -2.88 -0.03
N GLU A 374 -15.85 -3.02 1.29
CA GLU A 374 -17.13 -3.33 1.94
C GLU A 374 -18.06 -2.10 1.89
N VAL A 375 -19.11 -2.16 1.08
CA VAL A 375 -20.03 -1.02 0.92
C VAL A 375 -21.15 -1.02 1.97
N ALA A 376 -21.45 -2.19 2.54
CA ALA A 376 -22.32 -2.42 3.69
C ALA A 376 -21.96 -3.75 4.35
N PRO A 377 -22.39 -4.03 5.60
CA PRO A 377 -22.10 -5.30 6.27
C PRO A 377 -22.55 -6.52 5.47
N GLY A 378 -21.61 -7.36 5.03
CA GLY A 378 -21.89 -8.52 4.18
C GLY A 378 -22.24 -8.18 2.72
N ASP A 379 -21.80 -7.02 2.24
CA ASP A 379 -21.90 -6.56 0.86
C ASP A 379 -20.52 -6.01 0.44
N GLU A 380 -19.57 -6.94 0.37
CA GLU A 380 -18.20 -6.69 0.01
C GLU A 380 -17.99 -6.80 -1.51
N LEU A 381 -17.33 -5.81 -2.10
CA LEU A 381 -16.79 -5.94 -3.44
C LEU A 381 -15.43 -6.62 -3.37
N ASN A 382 -14.98 -7.22 -4.47
CA ASN A 382 -13.73 -7.98 -4.54
C ASN A 382 -12.61 -7.22 -5.26
N GLY A 383 -11.45 -7.86 -5.42
CA GLY A 383 -10.44 -7.43 -6.36
C GLY A 383 -10.96 -7.43 -7.79
N ILE A 384 -11.40 -8.61 -8.25
CA ILE A 384 -12.14 -8.77 -9.50
C ILE A 384 -13.30 -9.75 -9.27
N SER A 385 -14.53 -9.27 -9.39
CA SER A 385 -15.74 -10.10 -9.34
C SER A 385 -16.20 -10.45 -10.77
N LEU A 386 -16.41 -11.73 -11.04
CA LEU A 386 -16.79 -12.24 -12.36
C LEU A 386 -18.13 -12.96 -12.32
N TYR A 387 -19.20 -12.22 -12.60
CA TYR A 387 -20.57 -12.73 -12.59
C TYR A 387 -20.97 -13.32 -13.93
N THR A 388 -21.04 -14.64 -14.03
CA THR A 388 -21.47 -15.40 -15.22
C THR A 388 -20.74 -14.99 -16.50
N VAL A 389 -19.45 -14.69 -16.41
CA VAL A 389 -18.68 -14.31 -17.61
C VAL A 389 -18.53 -15.51 -18.54
N THR A 390 -18.58 -15.24 -19.85
CA THR A 390 -18.51 -16.27 -20.89
C THR A 390 -17.07 -16.69 -21.17
N ASN A 391 -16.90 -17.75 -21.98
CA ASN A 391 -15.57 -18.23 -22.38
C ASN A 391 -14.83 -17.31 -23.36
N GLN A 392 -15.48 -16.23 -23.81
CA GLN A 392 -14.87 -15.16 -24.60
C GLN A 392 -14.15 -14.13 -23.71
N THR A 393 -14.35 -14.17 -22.39
CA THR A 393 -13.58 -13.37 -21.43
C THR A 393 -12.26 -14.09 -21.14
N VAL A 394 -11.14 -13.43 -21.38
CA VAL A 394 -9.81 -14.05 -21.32
C VAL A 394 -8.84 -13.20 -20.51
N PHE A 395 -8.25 -13.77 -19.46
CA PHE A 395 -7.15 -13.15 -18.72
C PHE A 395 -5.84 -13.87 -18.97
N ASN A 396 -4.81 -13.11 -19.28
CA ASN A 396 -3.43 -13.55 -19.38
C ASN A 396 -2.56 -12.65 -18.52
N TYR A 397 -1.86 -13.21 -17.53
CA TYR A 397 -0.97 -12.43 -16.65
C TYR A 397 -1.74 -11.35 -15.89
N VAL A 398 -2.56 -11.77 -14.93
CA VAL A 398 -3.33 -10.85 -14.08
C VAL A 398 -2.98 -11.07 -12.63
N GLN A 399 -2.64 -10.00 -11.93
CA GLN A 399 -2.39 -10.02 -10.51
C GLN A 399 -3.42 -9.16 -9.79
N VAL A 400 -3.96 -9.71 -8.71
CA VAL A 400 -4.70 -8.97 -7.70
C VAL A 400 -3.87 -8.97 -6.42
N HIS A 401 -3.70 -7.79 -5.84
CA HIS A 401 -2.76 -7.56 -4.77
C HIS A 401 -3.36 -6.74 -3.64
N ARG A 402 -3.22 -7.23 -2.39
CA ARG A 402 -3.66 -6.50 -1.20
C ARG A 402 -5.13 -6.06 -1.26
N GLY A 403 -6.00 -6.92 -1.79
CA GLY A 403 -7.46 -6.75 -1.68
C GLY A 403 -7.94 -6.92 -0.24
N LEU A 404 -9.01 -6.22 0.15
CA LEU A 404 -9.66 -6.43 1.45
C LEU A 404 -10.48 -7.71 1.46
N ASP A 405 -11.12 -8.00 0.34
CA ASP A 405 -11.86 -9.22 0.11
C ASP A 405 -11.15 -10.10 -0.94
N ASP A 406 -11.87 -11.01 -1.56
CA ASP A 406 -11.34 -11.99 -2.50
C ASP A 406 -10.51 -11.37 -3.61
N SER A 407 -9.42 -12.04 -3.97
CA SER A 407 -8.61 -11.60 -5.08
C SER A 407 -9.36 -11.77 -6.40
N PHE A 408 -9.87 -12.98 -6.64
CA PHE A 408 -10.73 -13.28 -7.78
C PHE A 408 -11.92 -14.10 -7.28
N GLU A 409 -13.11 -13.67 -7.67
CA GLU A 409 -14.32 -14.40 -7.33
C GLU A 409 -15.15 -14.64 -8.58
N TRP A 410 -15.56 -15.89 -8.79
CA TRP A 410 -16.39 -16.29 -9.91
C TRP A 410 -17.77 -16.74 -9.44
N TRP A 411 -18.78 -16.02 -9.89
CA TRP A 411 -20.18 -16.37 -9.69
C TRP A 411 -20.72 -17.00 -10.97
N GLY A 412 -20.43 -18.28 -11.19
CA GLY A 412 -20.80 -19.00 -12.41
C GLY A 412 -20.00 -18.60 -13.65
N GLY A 413 -20.45 -19.10 -14.81
CA GLY A 413 -19.83 -18.86 -16.12
C GLY A 413 -18.79 -19.92 -16.52
N ALA A 414 -18.08 -19.65 -17.62
CA ALA A 414 -17.05 -20.56 -18.16
C ALA A 414 -15.81 -19.77 -18.59
N PHE A 415 -15.31 -18.96 -17.67
CA PHE A 415 -14.13 -18.12 -17.86
C PHE A 415 -12.88 -18.92 -18.21
N GLN A 416 -11.98 -18.32 -18.99
CA GLN A 416 -10.67 -18.89 -19.32
C GLN A 416 -9.56 -17.97 -18.80
N GLY A 417 -8.72 -18.49 -17.92
CA GLY A 417 -7.63 -17.74 -17.29
C GLY A 417 -6.30 -18.46 -17.35
N THR A 418 -5.25 -17.73 -17.71
CA THR A 418 -3.87 -18.22 -17.56
C THR A 418 -3.01 -17.21 -16.83
N HIS A 419 -2.12 -17.68 -15.94
CA HIS A 419 -1.18 -16.85 -15.20
C HIS A 419 -1.90 -15.83 -14.30
N LEU A 420 -2.57 -16.33 -13.27
CA LEU A 420 -3.31 -15.53 -12.29
C LEU A 420 -2.57 -15.52 -10.95
N LEU A 421 -2.46 -14.36 -10.31
CA LEU A 421 -1.89 -14.24 -8.96
C LEU A 421 -2.82 -13.50 -8.01
N GLY A 422 -3.23 -14.14 -6.92
CA GLY A 422 -3.75 -13.49 -5.73
C GLY A 422 -2.63 -13.38 -4.69
N THR A 423 -2.34 -12.17 -4.22
CA THR A 423 -1.18 -11.94 -3.33
C THR A 423 -1.50 -10.96 -2.22
N GLY A 424 -1.29 -11.38 -0.97
CA GLY A 424 -1.50 -10.56 0.21
C GLY A 424 -2.95 -10.10 0.41
N GLY A 425 -3.93 -10.76 -0.23
CA GLY A 425 -5.35 -10.55 0.05
C GLY A 425 -5.69 -10.85 1.51
N LEU A 426 -6.76 -10.23 2.00
CA LEU A 426 -7.23 -10.39 3.38
C LEU A 426 -8.41 -11.35 3.51
N ASP A 427 -9.06 -11.71 2.41
CA ASP A 427 -9.93 -12.88 2.33
C ASP A 427 -9.39 -13.91 1.32
N ASP A 428 -10.18 -14.58 0.48
CA ASP A 428 -9.75 -15.70 -0.33
C ASP A 428 -8.88 -15.30 -1.53
N ASP A 429 -7.96 -16.20 -1.95
CA ASP A 429 -7.17 -15.90 -3.16
C ASP A 429 -7.98 -16.19 -4.44
N PHE A 430 -8.85 -17.19 -4.40
CA PHE A 430 -9.70 -17.59 -5.52
C PHE A 430 -10.99 -18.22 -4.99
N ASP A 431 -12.10 -17.51 -5.09
CA ASP A 431 -13.43 -18.04 -4.76
C ASP A 431 -14.18 -18.43 -6.04
N MET A 432 -14.79 -19.61 -6.04
CA MET A 432 -15.57 -20.15 -7.15
C MET A 432 -16.92 -20.67 -6.68
N ASP A 433 -17.99 -19.99 -7.07
CA ASP A 433 -19.36 -20.36 -6.73
C ASP A 433 -20.25 -20.46 -8.00
N GLU A 434 -21.50 -20.83 -7.77
CA GLU A 434 -22.64 -20.68 -8.67
C GLU A 434 -22.53 -21.35 -10.02
N GLY A 435 -21.92 -22.54 -10.07
CA GLY A 435 -21.89 -23.30 -11.31
C GLY A 435 -20.74 -22.89 -12.21
N PHE A 436 -19.66 -22.38 -11.63
CA PHE A 436 -18.46 -22.02 -12.36
C PHE A 436 -17.86 -23.24 -13.07
N GLN A 437 -17.71 -23.15 -14.39
CA GLN A 437 -17.17 -24.22 -15.26
C GLN A 437 -15.94 -23.76 -16.03
N GLY A 438 -15.18 -22.80 -15.48
CA GLY A 438 -14.02 -22.24 -16.14
C GLY A 438 -12.80 -23.18 -16.18
N THR A 439 -11.86 -22.83 -17.06
CA THR A 439 -10.53 -23.45 -17.09
C THR A 439 -9.48 -22.45 -16.65
N LEU A 440 -8.75 -22.78 -15.59
CA LEU A 440 -7.70 -21.95 -15.02
C LEU A 440 -6.37 -22.70 -15.07
N THR A 441 -5.30 -22.04 -15.54
CA THR A 441 -3.96 -22.65 -15.59
C THR A 441 -2.87 -21.69 -15.10
N SER A 442 -1.93 -22.18 -14.30
CA SER A 442 -0.85 -21.36 -13.69
C SER A 442 -1.42 -20.31 -12.71
N LEU A 443 -1.77 -20.75 -11.49
CA LEU A 443 -2.33 -19.88 -10.45
C LEU A 443 -1.40 -19.81 -9.24
N ILE A 444 -1.18 -18.62 -8.69
CA ILE A 444 -0.47 -18.43 -7.43
C ILE A 444 -1.39 -17.72 -6.44
N GLY A 445 -1.66 -18.34 -5.30
CA GLY A 445 -2.26 -17.71 -4.13
C GLY A 445 -1.20 -17.61 -3.04
N HIS A 446 -0.94 -16.40 -2.54
CA HIS A 446 0.08 -16.20 -1.51
C HIS A 446 -0.40 -15.18 -0.48
N LYS A 447 -0.87 -15.68 0.67
CA LYS A 447 -1.18 -14.87 1.85
C LYS A 447 0.07 -14.20 2.37
N TYR A 448 -0.07 -13.07 3.05
CA TYR A 448 1.05 -12.44 3.75
C TYR A 448 0.89 -12.61 5.27
N PRO A 449 1.97 -12.59 6.06
CA PRO A 449 1.90 -12.63 7.52
C PRO A 449 1.00 -11.51 8.06
N ALA A 450 0.24 -11.79 9.12
CA ALA A 450 -0.68 -10.83 9.73
C ALA A 450 0.01 -9.53 10.19
N ALA A 451 1.30 -9.60 10.55
CA ALA A 451 2.12 -8.44 10.89
C ALA A 451 2.23 -7.41 9.74
N CYS A 452 1.93 -7.83 8.50
CA CYS A 452 1.96 -6.98 7.31
C CYS A 452 0.72 -6.15 7.06
N GLY A 453 -0.18 -6.13 8.04
CA GLY A 453 -1.28 -5.20 8.12
C GLY A 453 -2.53 -5.68 7.39
N GLY A 454 -3.66 -5.14 7.82
CA GLY A 454 -5.00 -5.61 7.43
C GLY A 454 -5.63 -6.43 8.54
N ALA A 455 -6.95 -6.32 8.67
CA ALA A 455 -7.74 -7.29 9.43
C ALA A 455 -8.07 -8.41 8.45
N VAL A 456 -7.45 -9.57 8.65
CA VAL A 456 -7.74 -10.74 7.83
C VAL A 456 -9.15 -11.24 8.18
N SER A 457 -9.87 -11.73 7.18
CA SER A 457 -11.14 -12.43 7.34
C SER A 457 -11.04 -13.61 8.32
N THR A 458 -12.20 -14.14 8.72
CA THR A 458 -12.27 -15.29 9.63
C THR A 458 -11.86 -16.61 8.99
N ASP A 459 -11.86 -16.66 7.66
CA ASP A 459 -11.65 -17.86 6.88
C ASP A 459 -10.86 -17.63 5.57
N PRO A 460 -9.66 -17.01 5.62
CA PRO A 460 -8.86 -16.63 4.44
C PRO A 460 -8.19 -17.84 3.77
N HIS A 461 -8.93 -18.52 2.92
CA HIS A 461 -8.57 -19.70 2.15
C HIS A 461 -7.69 -19.37 0.96
N GLY A 462 -6.95 -20.38 0.50
CA GLY A 462 -6.26 -20.31 -0.79
C GLY A 462 -7.24 -20.45 -1.95
N MET A 463 -8.22 -21.33 -1.78
CA MET A 463 -9.38 -21.44 -2.67
C MET A 463 -10.60 -21.79 -1.83
N GLU A 464 -11.68 -21.03 -1.96
CA GLU A 464 -13.02 -21.40 -1.54
C GLU A 464 -13.85 -21.78 -2.76
N MET A 465 -14.55 -22.90 -2.66
CA MET A 465 -15.19 -23.52 -3.81
C MET A 465 -16.53 -24.13 -3.43
N ASP A 466 -17.57 -23.48 -3.93
CA ASP A 466 -18.94 -23.85 -3.73
C ASP A 466 -19.58 -24.39 -4.99
N GLY A 467 -20.28 -25.51 -4.82
CA GLY A 467 -21.06 -26.08 -5.91
C GLY A 467 -22.29 -25.24 -6.27
N SER A 468 -22.88 -24.53 -5.31
CA SER A 468 -24.06 -23.69 -5.51
C SER A 468 -24.29 -22.76 -4.32
N HIS A 469 -24.49 -21.46 -4.56
CA HIS A 469 -24.88 -20.46 -3.56
C HIS A 469 -26.27 -20.63 -2.92
N SER A 470 -26.49 -21.74 -2.23
CA SER A 470 -27.69 -22.00 -1.47
C SER A 470 -27.35 -22.92 -0.33
N SER A 471 -27.24 -22.32 0.86
CA SER A 471 -26.97 -22.88 2.18
C SER A 471 -27.87 -24.06 2.56
N GLY A 472 -27.79 -25.16 1.81
CA GLY A 472 -28.74 -26.26 2.00
C GLY A 472 -29.25 -27.02 0.80
N ALA A 473 -29.27 -26.42 -0.38
CA ALA A 473 -29.96 -27.02 -1.52
C ALA A 473 -28.96 -27.72 -2.45
N ALA A 474 -29.27 -28.97 -2.80
CA ALA A 474 -28.55 -29.65 -3.86
C ALA A 474 -28.77 -28.91 -5.19
N PRO A 475 -27.75 -28.83 -6.06
CA PRO A 475 -27.90 -28.30 -7.41
C PRO A 475 -29.06 -29.01 -8.12
N VAL A 476 -29.88 -28.26 -8.86
CA VAL A 476 -31.08 -28.79 -9.53
C VAL A 476 -30.74 -29.90 -10.56
N ALA A 477 -29.48 -29.95 -11.04
CA ALA A 477 -28.86 -31.09 -11.71
C ALA A 477 -27.31 -31.08 -11.55
N PRO A 478 -26.60 -32.23 -11.67
CA PRO A 478 -25.13 -32.28 -11.63
C PRO A 478 -24.43 -31.45 -12.72
N SER A 479 -25.11 -31.11 -13.82
CA SER A 479 -24.62 -30.21 -14.87
C SER A 479 -24.77 -28.73 -14.52
N GLN A 480 -25.26 -28.42 -13.32
CA GLN A 480 -25.52 -27.08 -12.81
C GLN A 480 -24.86 -26.88 -11.45
N THR A 481 -23.71 -27.50 -11.19
CA THR A 481 -22.85 -27.19 -10.04
C THR A 481 -21.49 -26.74 -10.52
N SER A 482 -20.73 -26.05 -9.67
CA SER A 482 -19.37 -25.64 -10.01
C SER A 482 -18.53 -26.88 -10.33
N SER A 483 -17.85 -26.84 -11.47
CA SER A 483 -17.02 -27.92 -12.01
C SER A 483 -15.85 -27.36 -12.82
N PRO A 484 -14.97 -26.54 -12.21
CA PRO A 484 -13.82 -25.97 -12.87
C PRO A 484 -12.76 -27.03 -13.18
N THR A 485 -11.92 -26.70 -14.14
CA THR A 485 -10.64 -27.38 -14.37
C THR A 485 -9.50 -26.44 -14.00
N VAL A 486 -8.77 -26.77 -12.95
CA VAL A 486 -7.63 -25.99 -12.45
C VAL A 486 -6.35 -26.82 -12.56
N ASN A 487 -5.34 -26.28 -13.25
CA ASN A 487 -4.07 -26.97 -13.48
C ASN A 487 -2.88 -26.07 -13.16
N LYS A 488 -1.82 -26.64 -12.59
CA LYS A 488 -0.57 -25.94 -12.22
C LYS A 488 -0.87 -24.78 -11.27
N PHE A 489 -0.98 -25.05 -9.98
CA PHE A 489 -1.27 -24.00 -9.00
C PHE A 489 -0.39 -24.12 -7.76
N THR A 490 -0.19 -23.00 -7.06
CA THR A 490 0.60 -22.94 -5.83
C THR A 490 -0.10 -22.03 -4.84
N LEU A 491 -0.51 -22.59 -3.70
CA LEU A 491 -1.21 -21.89 -2.63
C LEU A 491 -0.34 -21.87 -1.37
N ILE A 492 -0.16 -20.68 -0.81
CA ILE A 492 0.76 -20.40 0.30
C ILE A 492 0.00 -19.64 1.39
N GLY A 493 -0.24 -20.29 2.53
CA GLY A 493 -1.10 -19.73 3.58
C GLY A 493 -0.42 -18.90 4.68
N GLN A 494 0.93 -18.85 4.73
CA GLN A 494 1.72 -18.14 5.77
C GLN A 494 1.33 -18.43 7.25
N ASN A 495 0.66 -19.55 7.50
CA ASN A 495 0.04 -19.98 8.76
C ASN A 495 -0.93 -18.95 9.35
N ILE A 496 -1.63 -18.22 8.49
CA ILE A 496 -2.75 -17.37 8.89
C ILE A 496 -3.88 -18.25 9.44
N ALA A 497 -4.45 -17.84 10.58
CA ALA A 497 -5.51 -18.56 11.27
C ALA A 497 -6.79 -18.63 10.43
N GLY A 498 -7.62 -19.66 10.64
CA GLY A 498 -8.90 -19.83 9.93
C GLY A 498 -8.78 -20.39 8.51
N GLY A 499 -7.71 -20.03 7.79
CA GLY A 499 -7.49 -20.42 6.40
C GLY A 499 -7.20 -21.92 6.19
N VAL A 500 -7.85 -22.51 5.18
CA VAL A 500 -7.48 -23.79 4.56
C VAL A 500 -6.98 -23.58 3.15
N GLY A 501 -6.15 -24.49 2.65
CA GLY A 501 -5.61 -24.36 1.30
C GLY A 501 -6.69 -24.45 0.22
N GLN A 502 -7.52 -25.49 0.27
CA GLN A 502 -8.67 -25.68 -0.59
C GLN A 502 -9.88 -26.09 0.25
N ARG A 503 -10.97 -25.34 0.18
CA ARG A 503 -12.25 -25.68 0.79
C ARG A 503 -13.27 -26.01 -0.29
N TYR A 504 -13.86 -27.19 -0.21
CA TYR A 504 -14.90 -27.66 -1.13
C TYR A 504 -16.22 -27.82 -0.40
N ARG A 505 -17.30 -27.21 -0.90
CA ARG A 505 -18.62 -27.32 -0.27
C ARG A 505 -19.73 -27.50 -1.30
N GLU A 506 -20.94 -27.76 -0.80
CA GLU A 506 -22.19 -27.55 -1.53
C GLU A 506 -22.31 -28.29 -2.89
N GLY A 507 -21.81 -29.54 -2.95
CA GLY A 507 -21.91 -30.38 -4.14
C GLY A 507 -20.87 -30.08 -5.22
N MET A 508 -19.87 -29.25 -4.92
CA MET A 508 -18.76 -28.90 -5.79
C MET A 508 -18.18 -30.12 -6.50
N GLN A 509 -18.03 -30.02 -7.81
CA GLN A 509 -17.27 -30.96 -8.63
C GLN A 509 -16.01 -30.28 -9.16
N GLY A 510 -15.06 -31.02 -9.71
CA GLY A 510 -13.97 -30.38 -10.45
C GLY A 510 -12.72 -31.22 -10.59
N ASN A 511 -11.80 -30.70 -11.39
CA ASN A 511 -10.50 -31.33 -11.63
C ASN A 511 -9.38 -30.37 -11.25
N PHE A 512 -8.56 -30.77 -10.29
CA PHE A 512 -7.44 -30.01 -9.78
C PHE A 512 -6.17 -30.82 -10.01
N SER A 513 -5.16 -30.26 -10.68
CA SER A 513 -3.96 -31.02 -11.03
C SER A 513 -2.69 -30.19 -10.91
N ASN A 514 -1.59 -30.89 -10.57
CA ASN A 514 -0.25 -30.31 -10.43
C ASN A 514 -0.19 -29.17 -9.40
N GLY A 515 -0.98 -29.27 -8.33
CA GLY A 515 -1.05 -28.27 -7.26
C GLY A 515 -0.01 -28.44 -6.16
N LEU A 516 0.54 -27.34 -5.65
CA LEU A 516 1.27 -27.26 -4.38
C LEU A 516 0.38 -26.51 -3.38
N ILE A 517 0.17 -27.08 -2.19
CA ILE A 517 -0.65 -26.46 -1.14
C ILE A 517 0.05 -26.63 0.20
N TYR A 518 0.39 -25.52 0.85
CA TYR A 518 1.13 -25.54 2.11
C TYR A 518 0.99 -24.23 2.88
N GLY A 519 1.34 -24.28 4.16
CA GLY A 519 1.35 -23.12 5.03
C GLY A 519 -0.04 -22.68 5.50
N PHE A 520 -1.09 -23.48 5.36
CA PHE A 520 -2.42 -23.12 5.87
C PHE A 520 -2.61 -23.60 7.31
N ALA A 521 -3.08 -22.73 8.21
CA ALA A 521 -3.12 -23.05 9.64
C ALA A 521 -4.19 -24.10 9.97
N ALA A 522 -5.37 -24.02 9.33
CA ALA A 522 -6.49 -24.92 9.61
C ALA A 522 -6.40 -26.26 8.85
N GLY A 523 -5.57 -26.35 7.80
CA GLY A 523 -5.38 -27.59 7.01
C GLY A 523 -5.14 -27.29 5.54
N ASN A 524 -4.72 -28.30 4.76
CA ASN A 524 -4.48 -28.09 3.33
C ASN A 524 -5.76 -28.27 2.53
N ILE A 525 -6.58 -29.25 2.89
CA ILE A 525 -7.81 -29.57 2.18
C ILE A 525 -8.93 -29.79 3.17
N ARG A 526 -10.08 -29.18 2.89
CA ARG A 526 -11.31 -29.36 3.64
C ARG A 526 -12.45 -29.60 2.66
N CYS A 527 -13.26 -30.60 2.95
CA CYS A 527 -14.51 -30.84 2.26
C CYS A 527 -15.59 -30.69 3.31
N ASP A 528 -16.59 -29.85 3.07
CA ASP A 528 -17.73 -29.70 3.97
C ASP A 528 -18.97 -30.31 3.30
N ASN A 529 -19.69 -31.12 4.06
CA ASN A 529 -21.03 -31.57 3.67
C ASN A 529 -22.03 -30.42 3.82
N ASN A 530 -23.15 -30.54 3.13
CA ASN A 530 -24.25 -29.62 3.35
C ASN A 530 -25.05 -30.02 4.59
N THR A 531 -25.10 -29.16 5.59
CA THR A 531 -25.80 -29.41 6.87
C THR A 531 -27.32 -29.22 6.81
N ALA A 532 -27.92 -28.75 5.70
CA ALA A 532 -29.34 -28.39 5.66
C ALA A 532 -30.32 -29.46 5.11
N GLY A 533 -29.93 -30.73 5.03
CA GLY A 533 -30.90 -31.85 4.97
C GLY A 533 -31.46 -32.22 3.59
N GLY A 534 -30.78 -31.88 2.48
CA GLY A 534 -31.09 -32.34 1.12
C GLY A 534 -30.49 -33.72 0.75
N SER A 535 -30.70 -34.15 -0.51
CA SER A 535 -29.98 -35.30 -1.11
C SER A 535 -28.45 -35.12 -0.99
N ASN A 536 -27.67 -36.20 -0.95
CA ASN A 536 -26.21 -36.12 -0.76
C ASN A 536 -25.55 -35.10 -1.72
N THR A 537 -24.90 -34.09 -1.14
CA THR A 537 -24.15 -33.01 -1.82
C THR A 537 -22.66 -33.06 -1.49
N ASP A 538 -22.13 -34.25 -1.19
CA ASP A 538 -20.71 -34.45 -0.97
C ASP A 538 -19.91 -33.95 -2.19
N PRO A 539 -18.86 -33.11 -1.99
CA PRO A 539 -18.01 -32.68 -3.09
C PRO A 539 -17.35 -33.87 -3.81
N THR A 540 -17.33 -33.81 -5.14
CA THR A 540 -16.68 -34.82 -6.00
C THR A 540 -15.56 -34.18 -6.82
N VAL A 541 -14.37 -34.14 -6.23
CA VAL A 541 -13.20 -33.49 -6.84
C VAL A 541 -12.15 -34.53 -7.19
N ASN A 542 -11.60 -34.45 -8.41
CA ASN A 542 -10.40 -35.19 -8.79
C ASN A 542 -9.20 -34.27 -8.56
N ALA A 543 -8.53 -34.41 -7.42
CA ALA A 543 -7.36 -33.59 -7.09
C ALA A 543 -6.06 -34.40 -7.16
N THR A 544 -5.11 -34.00 -8.01
CA THR A 544 -3.71 -34.47 -8.01
C THR A 544 -2.83 -33.33 -7.48
N VAL A 545 -2.64 -33.33 -6.16
CA VAL A 545 -2.01 -32.23 -5.43
C VAL A 545 -0.95 -32.76 -4.47
N PHE A 546 0.04 -31.92 -4.17
CA PHE A 546 1.07 -32.19 -3.18
C PHE A 546 0.86 -31.27 -1.98
N THR A 547 0.76 -31.87 -0.80
CA THR A 547 0.44 -31.18 0.44
C THR A 547 1.43 -31.52 1.55
N GLU A 548 1.49 -30.68 2.59
CA GLU A 548 2.32 -30.91 3.77
C GLU A 548 1.91 -32.19 4.51
N ALA A 549 2.88 -33.08 4.73
CA ALA A 549 2.62 -34.35 5.42
C ALA A 549 2.22 -34.16 6.89
N ALA A 550 2.72 -33.09 7.53
CA ALA A 550 2.48 -32.80 8.94
C ALA A 550 1.09 -32.20 9.23
N LYS A 551 0.38 -31.71 8.21
CA LYS A 551 -0.93 -31.08 8.39
C LYS A 551 -2.03 -32.14 8.43
N THR A 552 -2.84 -32.09 9.48
CA THR A 552 -4.07 -32.88 9.56
C THR A 552 -5.15 -32.10 8.84
N ASP A 553 -5.78 -32.73 7.85
CA ASP A 553 -6.88 -32.14 7.11
C ASP A 553 -8.17 -32.34 7.89
N PRO A 554 -8.93 -31.29 8.23
CA PRO A 554 -10.09 -31.40 9.13
C PRO A 554 -11.21 -32.32 8.64
N ALA A 555 -11.37 -32.48 7.32
CA ALA A 555 -12.49 -33.20 6.72
C ALA A 555 -12.19 -33.88 5.37
N ALA A 556 -10.91 -33.98 4.98
CA ALA A 556 -10.53 -34.60 3.71
C ALA A 556 -10.76 -36.13 3.71
N GLY A 557 -11.39 -36.65 2.65
CA GLY A 557 -11.56 -38.09 2.38
C GLY A 557 -12.78 -38.77 3.02
N SER A 558 -13.40 -38.20 4.07
CA SER A 558 -14.67 -38.70 4.61
C SER A 558 -15.91 -38.14 3.88
N GLN A 559 -15.78 -36.97 3.27
CA GLN A 559 -16.85 -36.22 2.60
C GLN A 559 -16.53 -35.89 1.14
N CYS A 560 -15.27 -36.09 0.70
CA CYS A 560 -14.88 -35.94 -0.69
C CYS A 560 -14.83 -37.32 -1.37
N LEU A 561 -15.56 -37.50 -2.47
CA LEU A 561 -15.70 -38.82 -3.11
C LEU A 561 -14.45 -39.31 -3.88
N THR A 562 -13.52 -38.43 -4.32
CA THR A 562 -12.34 -38.82 -5.16
C THR A 562 -11.04 -38.02 -4.93
N LEU A 563 -10.55 -37.89 -3.69
CA LEU A 563 -9.32 -37.11 -3.42
C LEU A 563 -8.01 -37.90 -3.61
N ASN A 564 -7.20 -37.60 -4.64
CA ASN A 564 -5.85 -38.17 -4.86
C ASN A 564 -4.71 -37.22 -4.39
N ALA A 565 -4.76 -36.80 -3.12
CA ALA A 565 -3.74 -35.92 -2.55
C ALA A 565 -2.51 -36.69 -2.04
N SER A 566 -1.30 -36.33 -2.52
CA SER A 566 -0.03 -36.87 -2.02
C SER A 566 0.55 -36.01 -0.91
N LYS A 567 0.38 -36.47 0.34
CA LYS A 567 0.97 -35.88 1.56
C LYS A 567 2.47 -36.12 1.64
N THR A 568 3.24 -35.40 0.83
CA THR A 568 4.67 -35.68 0.60
C THR A 568 5.58 -34.47 0.82
N LEU A 569 5.02 -33.27 1.03
CA LEU A 569 5.84 -32.09 1.26
C LEU A 569 6.36 -32.10 2.70
N ALA A 570 7.69 -32.12 2.84
CA ALA A 570 8.41 -32.13 4.13
C ALA A 570 9.34 -30.91 4.29
N ALA A 571 9.46 -30.08 3.25
CA ALA A 571 10.24 -28.85 3.21
C ALA A 571 9.56 -27.86 2.25
N LEU A 572 10.05 -26.61 2.21
CA LEU A 572 9.53 -25.59 1.30
C LEU A 572 9.58 -26.09 -0.16
N PRO A 573 8.43 -26.15 -0.87
CA PRO A 573 8.36 -26.77 -2.20
C PRO A 573 8.69 -25.80 -3.35
N ILE A 574 8.97 -24.54 -3.03
CA ILE A 574 9.42 -23.50 -3.97
C ILE A 574 10.81 -23.00 -3.57
N VAL A 575 11.47 -22.25 -4.46
CA VAL A 575 12.80 -21.69 -4.19
C VAL A 575 12.77 -20.71 -3.01
N SER A 576 11.77 -19.83 -2.92
CA SER A 576 11.65 -18.87 -1.82
C SER A 576 10.25 -18.24 -1.75
N GLU A 577 9.70 -18.04 -0.55
CA GLU A 577 8.53 -17.17 -0.32
C GLU A 577 8.89 -15.67 -0.38
N GLY A 578 10.18 -15.35 -0.62
CA GLY A 578 10.72 -14.01 -0.49
C GLY A 578 11.15 -13.72 0.94
N SER A 579 11.74 -12.55 1.18
CA SER A 579 12.02 -12.11 2.54
C SER A 579 10.82 -11.30 3.01
N VAL A 580 10.03 -11.87 3.91
CA VAL A 580 8.94 -11.19 4.60
C VAL A 580 9.39 -10.75 6.01
N PRO A 581 10.48 -9.99 6.21
CA PRO A 581 10.85 -9.58 7.56
C PRO A 581 9.86 -8.52 8.06
N GLU A 582 9.92 -8.27 9.37
CA GLU A 582 9.06 -7.46 10.25
C GLU A 582 8.58 -6.08 9.74
N SER A 583 9.08 -5.59 8.59
CA SER A 583 8.68 -4.33 7.95
C SER A 583 7.79 -4.48 6.71
N CYS A 584 7.51 -5.70 6.25
CA CYS A 584 6.49 -5.99 5.22
C CYS A 584 6.72 -5.33 3.85
N GLY A 585 7.99 -5.11 3.50
CA GLY A 585 8.43 -4.50 2.24
C GLY A 585 9.08 -5.44 1.22
N PHE A 586 8.96 -6.76 1.34
CA PHE A 586 9.58 -7.78 0.46
C PHE A 586 11.00 -7.42 -0.01
N GLY A 587 11.96 -7.41 0.93
CA GLY A 587 13.39 -7.20 0.66
C GLY A 587 13.93 -7.97 -0.56
N ALA A 588 13.68 -9.27 -0.55
CA ALA A 588 13.77 -10.19 -1.66
C ALA A 588 12.36 -10.59 -2.09
N LYS A 589 12.09 -10.52 -3.39
CA LYS A 589 10.81 -10.91 -3.97
C LYS A 589 10.66 -12.45 -3.97
N PRO A 590 9.43 -12.99 -3.93
CA PRO A 590 9.21 -14.43 -3.95
C PRO A 590 9.77 -15.10 -5.23
N ASP A 591 10.22 -16.33 -5.06
CA ASP A 591 10.63 -17.22 -6.14
C ASP A 591 9.78 -18.51 -6.10
N TYR A 592 8.67 -18.48 -6.83
CA TYR A 592 7.68 -19.55 -6.90
C TYR A 592 8.11 -20.73 -7.77
N THR A 593 9.30 -20.71 -8.38
CA THR A 593 9.82 -21.86 -9.11
C THR A 593 9.81 -23.10 -8.21
N SER A 594 9.18 -24.17 -8.68
CA SER A 594 9.10 -25.43 -7.92
C SER A 594 10.47 -26.07 -7.79
N VAL A 595 10.81 -26.54 -6.59
CA VAL A 595 12.05 -27.31 -6.36
C VAL A 595 11.98 -28.71 -6.98
N THR A 596 10.78 -29.19 -7.30
CA THR A 596 10.55 -30.45 -8.01
C THR A 596 9.82 -30.19 -9.33
N ALA A 597 10.46 -30.54 -10.44
CA ALA A 597 9.91 -30.33 -11.78
C ALA A 597 8.51 -30.93 -11.95
N GLY A 598 7.65 -30.25 -12.73
CA GLY A 598 6.30 -30.73 -13.04
C GLY A 598 5.25 -30.48 -11.95
N ARG A 599 5.59 -29.77 -10.86
CA ARG A 599 4.67 -29.43 -9.78
C ARG A 599 4.48 -27.92 -9.67
N GLY A 600 3.32 -27.50 -9.18
CA GLY A 600 3.04 -26.11 -8.88
C GLY A 600 2.72 -25.26 -10.10
N ALA A 601 2.56 -23.96 -9.86
CA ALA A 601 2.25 -22.96 -10.88
C ALA A 601 3.45 -22.62 -11.78
N VAL A 602 4.66 -22.92 -11.30
CA VAL A 602 5.93 -22.64 -11.98
C VAL A 602 6.74 -23.94 -12.00
N PRO A 603 6.31 -24.95 -12.78
CA PRO A 603 6.90 -26.29 -12.76
C PRO A 603 8.26 -26.38 -13.46
N ASP A 604 8.71 -25.30 -14.10
CA ASP A 604 9.98 -25.16 -14.80
C ASP A 604 10.67 -23.83 -14.44
N ALA A 605 11.80 -23.52 -15.07
CA ALA A 605 12.59 -22.33 -14.75
C ALA A 605 12.00 -21.01 -15.29
N THR A 606 10.89 -21.04 -16.04
CA THR A 606 10.31 -19.85 -16.66
C THR A 606 9.41 -19.12 -15.68
N LYS A 607 9.93 -18.07 -15.06
CA LYS A 607 9.22 -17.24 -14.07
C LYS A 607 8.28 -16.25 -14.76
N TRP A 608 7.12 -16.75 -15.18
CA TRP A 608 6.10 -15.99 -15.90
C TRP A 608 5.54 -14.76 -15.14
N TYR A 609 5.74 -14.71 -13.82
CA TYR A 609 5.33 -13.60 -12.95
C TYR A 609 6.44 -12.55 -12.75
N ASP A 610 7.68 -12.83 -13.17
CA ASP A 610 8.83 -11.99 -12.83
C ASP A 610 8.79 -10.62 -13.52
N GLY A 611 9.29 -9.61 -12.81
CA GLY A 611 9.42 -8.23 -13.29
C GLY A 611 8.13 -7.39 -13.30
N TRP A 612 6.99 -7.92 -13.74
CA TRP A 612 5.77 -7.12 -13.92
C TRP A 612 4.84 -7.11 -12.71
N THR A 613 4.99 -8.06 -11.78
CA THR A 613 4.14 -8.19 -10.59
C THR A 613 4.58 -7.28 -9.45
N VAL A 614 3.70 -7.08 -8.48
CA VAL A 614 3.90 -6.25 -7.28
C VAL A 614 3.99 -7.09 -6.02
N TYR A 615 4.84 -6.70 -5.07
CA TYR A 615 5.01 -7.36 -3.78
C TYR A 615 5.26 -6.32 -2.68
N ARG A 616 4.20 -5.78 -2.11
CA ARG A 616 4.27 -4.79 -1.02
C ARG A 616 3.22 -5.01 0.05
N GLY A 617 3.49 -4.59 1.28
CA GLY A 617 2.52 -4.67 2.37
C GLY A 617 1.50 -3.52 2.39
N ARG A 618 1.86 -2.33 1.90
CA ARG A 618 1.04 -1.10 1.89
C ARG A 618 1.36 -0.24 0.68
#